data_AF-A0A165GXV7-F1
#
_entry.id   AF-A0A165GXV7-F1
#
_cell.length_a   1.000
_cell.length_b   1.000
_cell.length_c   1.000
_cell.angle_alpha   90.00
_cell.angle_beta   90.00
_cell.angle_gamma   90.00
#
_symmetry.space_group_name_H-M   'P 1'
#
loop_
_entity.id
_entity.type
_entity.pdbx_description
1 polymer ?
#
loop_
_entity_poly.entity_id
_entity_poly.type
_entity_poly.pdbx_seq_one_letter_code
_entity_poly.pdbx_strand_id
1 'polypeptide(L)'
;MPVSREQRKRMREAGRLTNARDASLDYRLRMPSERPRANPVTLRGWGSLVDERIERARAEGHFRSLRGRGKPLERETAEGNPFIAREQFLMNRIIQRNGAAPPWVEVQGELEDAVSSFRDVLQASWVRKAVRSLSASHPRQLLCSVTRDEIAALRDPAWETRERSFHDAALDDVNRVVRKHNAIAPIPVRKGYLTRDVELARCYRVSVDAILEELQRRAHGSPKNLSDACEGFGQSGEGADAGPDVGLAAMFRAMVRGVVERFIRPL
;
A
#
# COMPACT_ATOMS: atom_id res chain seq x y z
N MET A 1 -69.12 -55.90 -28.85
CA MET A 1 -69.68 -55.55 -27.52
C MET A 1 -69.23 -54.14 -27.15
N PRO A 2 -70.15 -53.16 -26.96
CA PRO A 2 -69.77 -51.82 -26.55
C PRO A 2 -69.36 -51.80 -25.08
N VAL A 3 -68.11 -51.40 -24.82
CA VAL A 3 -67.51 -51.26 -23.48
C VAL A 3 -68.36 -50.30 -22.62
N SER A 4 -68.72 -50.70 -21.40
CA SER A 4 -69.63 -49.93 -20.53
C SER A 4 -69.05 -48.55 -20.17
N ARG A 5 -69.91 -47.55 -19.88
CA ARG A 5 -69.47 -46.19 -19.53
C ARG A 5 -68.50 -46.18 -18.33
N GLU A 6 -68.71 -47.07 -17.38
CA GLU A 6 -67.85 -47.26 -16.20
C GLU A 6 -66.49 -47.81 -16.57
N GLN A 7 -66.44 -48.80 -17.47
CA GLN A 7 -65.19 -49.38 -17.97
C GLN A 7 -64.36 -48.33 -18.74
N ARG A 8 -65.00 -47.47 -19.55
CA ARG A 8 -64.31 -46.35 -20.24
C ARG A 8 -63.77 -45.30 -19.26
N LYS A 9 -64.48 -45.03 -18.16
CA LYS A 9 -64.03 -44.10 -17.12
C LYS A 9 -62.80 -44.65 -16.39
N ARG A 10 -62.81 -45.94 -16.03
CA ARG A 10 -61.65 -46.65 -15.44
C ARG A 10 -60.44 -46.67 -16.39
N MET A 11 -60.64 -46.89 -17.69
CA MET A 11 -59.55 -46.83 -18.68
C MET A 11 -58.95 -45.42 -18.83
N ARG A 12 -59.77 -44.36 -18.76
CA ARG A 12 -59.29 -42.97 -18.78
C ARG A 12 -58.53 -42.59 -17.50
N GLU A 13 -59.00 -43.03 -16.34
CA GLU A 13 -58.32 -42.83 -15.06
C GLU A 13 -56.99 -43.60 -15.01
N ALA A 14 -56.97 -44.84 -15.52
CA ALA A 14 -55.73 -45.60 -15.69
C ALA A 14 -54.75 -44.91 -16.65
N GLY A 15 -55.23 -44.39 -17.79
CA GLY A 15 -54.41 -43.64 -18.75
C GLY A 15 -53.85 -42.31 -18.21
N ARG A 16 -54.57 -41.67 -17.28
CA ARG A 16 -54.08 -40.46 -16.59
C ARG A 16 -52.91 -40.77 -15.66
N LEU A 17 -52.97 -41.89 -14.96
CA LEU A 17 -51.91 -42.34 -14.07
C LEU A 17 -50.65 -42.75 -14.85
N THR A 18 -50.81 -43.43 -15.98
CA THR A 18 -49.68 -43.76 -16.86
C THR A 18 -49.08 -42.51 -17.48
N ASN A 19 -49.89 -41.60 -18.01
CA ASN A 19 -49.39 -40.35 -18.60
C ASN A 19 -48.73 -39.43 -17.56
N ALA A 20 -49.24 -39.37 -16.32
CA ALA A 20 -48.61 -38.61 -15.25
C ALA A 20 -47.27 -39.25 -14.82
N ARG A 21 -47.20 -40.59 -14.80
CA ARG A 21 -45.98 -41.33 -14.50
C ARG A 21 -44.93 -41.13 -15.59
N ASP A 22 -45.33 -41.20 -16.85
CA ASP A 22 -44.46 -40.98 -18.01
C ASP A 22 -44.02 -39.50 -18.08
N ALA A 23 -44.91 -38.55 -17.82
CA ALA A 23 -44.55 -37.13 -17.72
C ALA A 23 -43.57 -36.86 -16.55
N SER A 24 -43.70 -37.57 -15.43
CA SER A 24 -42.74 -37.46 -14.30
C SER A 24 -41.38 -38.08 -14.62
N LEU A 25 -41.37 -39.15 -15.42
CA LEU A 25 -40.17 -39.78 -15.93
C LEU A 25 -39.48 -38.88 -16.95
N ASP A 26 -40.24 -38.32 -17.89
CA ASP A 26 -39.76 -37.44 -18.93
C ASP A 26 -39.26 -36.10 -18.35
N TYR A 27 -39.95 -35.55 -17.34
CA TYR A 27 -39.45 -34.40 -16.57
C TYR A 27 -38.14 -34.74 -15.86
N ARG A 28 -38.04 -35.89 -15.18
CA ARG A 28 -36.81 -36.31 -14.48
C ARG A 28 -35.64 -36.62 -15.43
N LEU A 29 -35.93 -37.02 -16.67
CA LEU A 29 -34.93 -37.23 -17.72
C LEU A 29 -34.54 -35.93 -18.44
N ARG A 30 -35.49 -34.98 -18.55
CA ARG A 30 -35.29 -33.66 -19.14
C ARG A 30 -34.72 -32.63 -18.15
N MET A 31 -34.84 -32.90 -16.85
CA MET A 31 -34.15 -32.16 -15.79
C MET A 31 -32.65 -32.25 -16.10
N PRO A 32 -32.00 -31.10 -16.42
CA PRO A 32 -30.57 -31.09 -16.59
C PRO A 32 -30.01 -31.58 -15.26
N SER A 33 -29.30 -32.71 -15.28
CA SER A 33 -28.48 -33.06 -14.14
C SER A 33 -27.41 -31.97 -14.04
N GLU A 34 -27.62 -30.98 -13.17
CA GLU A 34 -26.59 -30.01 -12.77
C GLU A 34 -25.52 -30.69 -11.90
N ARG A 35 -25.19 -31.95 -12.21
CA ARG A 35 -23.98 -32.57 -11.69
C ARG A 35 -22.83 -31.92 -12.44
N PRO A 36 -21.86 -31.28 -11.75
CA PRO A 36 -20.66 -30.79 -12.39
C PRO A 36 -20.02 -31.95 -13.13
N ARG A 37 -19.98 -31.90 -14.47
CA ARG A 37 -19.28 -32.93 -15.25
C ARG A 37 -17.80 -32.88 -14.87
N ALA A 38 -17.21 -34.04 -14.60
CA ALA A 38 -15.79 -34.15 -14.29
C ALA A 38 -14.96 -33.65 -15.49
N ASN A 39 -13.86 -32.94 -15.21
CA ASN A 39 -12.96 -32.50 -16.27
C ASN A 39 -12.38 -33.72 -17.02
N PRO A 40 -12.36 -33.70 -18.37
CA PRO A 40 -11.79 -34.78 -19.15
C PRO A 40 -10.28 -34.89 -18.91
N VAL A 41 -9.75 -36.11 -18.92
CA VAL A 41 -8.31 -36.36 -18.69
C VAL A 41 -7.52 -36.40 -20.00
N THR A 42 -8.20 -36.59 -21.14
CA THR A 42 -7.57 -36.72 -22.47
C THR A 42 -7.66 -35.44 -23.30
N LEU A 43 -6.64 -35.15 -24.11
CA LEU A 43 -6.61 -33.97 -25.02
C LEU A 43 -7.84 -33.91 -25.95
N ARG A 44 -8.27 -35.06 -26.48
CA ARG A 44 -9.48 -35.17 -27.32
C ARG A 44 -10.76 -34.88 -26.54
N GLY A 45 -10.80 -35.27 -25.26
CA GLY A 45 -11.91 -34.95 -24.36
C GLY A 45 -11.99 -33.46 -24.05
N TRP A 46 -10.85 -32.80 -23.86
CA TRP A 46 -10.79 -31.33 -23.73
C TRP A 46 -11.30 -30.62 -24.98
N GLY A 47 -10.91 -31.08 -26.18
CA GLY A 47 -11.42 -30.54 -27.44
C GLY A 47 -12.95 -30.57 -27.51
N SER A 48 -13.55 -31.75 -27.28
CA SER A 48 -15.01 -31.92 -27.29
C SER A 48 -15.73 -31.05 -26.26
N LEU A 49 -15.16 -30.93 -25.04
CA LEU A 49 -15.74 -30.08 -23.98
C LEU A 49 -15.66 -28.59 -24.33
N VAL A 50 -14.54 -28.16 -24.93
CA VAL A 50 -14.34 -26.78 -25.38
C VAL A 50 -15.32 -26.45 -26.49
N ASP A 51 -15.48 -27.33 -27.49
CA ASP A 51 -16.42 -27.14 -28.60
C ASP A 51 -17.87 -27.08 -28.10
N GLU A 52 -18.29 -27.97 -27.19
CA GLU A 52 -19.63 -27.94 -26.58
C GLU A 52 -19.87 -26.62 -25.83
N ARG A 53 -18.86 -26.11 -25.10
CA ARG A 53 -18.94 -24.82 -24.42
C ARG A 53 -19.01 -23.64 -25.39
N ILE A 54 -18.27 -23.68 -26.49
CA ILE A 54 -18.31 -22.65 -27.53
C ILE A 54 -19.70 -22.60 -28.15
N GLU A 55 -20.29 -23.76 -28.49
CA GLU A 55 -21.64 -23.82 -29.07
C GLU A 55 -22.72 -23.35 -28.09
N ARG A 56 -22.62 -23.74 -26.81
CA ARG A 56 -23.53 -23.22 -25.77
C ARG A 56 -23.44 -21.69 -25.64
N ALA A 57 -22.22 -21.14 -25.58
CA ALA A 57 -22.01 -19.70 -25.50
C ALA A 57 -22.45 -18.95 -26.78
N ARG A 58 -22.44 -19.61 -27.95
CA ARG A 58 -23.05 -19.09 -29.19
C ARG A 58 -24.56 -19.06 -29.11
N ALA A 59 -25.19 -20.13 -28.63
CA ALA A 59 -26.64 -20.22 -28.45
C ALA A 59 -27.16 -19.18 -27.44
N GLU A 60 -26.43 -18.95 -26.35
CA GLU A 60 -26.70 -17.93 -25.33
C GLU A 60 -26.43 -16.50 -25.82
N GLY A 61 -25.78 -16.33 -26.98
CA GLY A 61 -25.52 -15.03 -27.57
C GLY A 61 -24.39 -14.25 -26.88
N HIS A 62 -23.57 -14.88 -26.03
CA HIS A 62 -22.41 -14.24 -25.38
C HIS A 62 -21.43 -13.64 -26.40
N PHE A 63 -21.27 -14.27 -27.57
CA PHE A 63 -20.43 -13.74 -28.65
C PHE A 63 -21.00 -12.49 -29.35
N ARG A 64 -22.29 -12.18 -29.15
CA ARG A 64 -22.91 -10.95 -29.66
C ARG A 64 -22.56 -9.74 -28.79
N SER A 65 -22.37 -9.96 -27.48
CA SER A 65 -22.04 -8.94 -26.47
C SER A 65 -20.54 -8.93 -26.12
N LEU A 66 -19.67 -9.05 -27.11
CA LEU A 66 -18.23 -8.88 -26.87
C LEU A 66 -17.84 -7.40 -26.92
N ARG A 67 -17.08 -6.94 -25.92
CA ARG A 67 -16.44 -5.62 -25.98
C ARG A 67 -15.52 -5.58 -27.20
N GLY A 68 -15.75 -4.59 -28.08
CA GLY A 68 -14.94 -4.41 -29.29
C GLY A 68 -15.38 -5.20 -30.53
N ARG A 69 -16.56 -5.86 -30.53
CA ARG A 69 -17.05 -6.56 -31.73
C ARG A 69 -17.22 -5.59 -32.91
N GLY A 70 -16.48 -5.84 -34.00
CA GLY A 70 -16.51 -5.02 -35.22
C GLY A 70 -15.84 -3.64 -35.11
N LYS A 71 -15.31 -3.28 -33.93
CA LYS A 71 -14.53 -2.06 -33.74
C LYS A 71 -13.03 -2.39 -33.89
N PRO A 72 -12.20 -1.47 -34.41
CA PRO A 72 -10.76 -1.62 -34.37
C PRO A 72 -10.30 -1.91 -32.93
N LEU A 73 -9.28 -2.76 -32.79
CA LEU A 73 -8.65 -2.98 -31.49
C LEU A 73 -8.15 -1.64 -30.95
N GLU A 74 -8.42 -1.37 -29.68
CA GLU A 74 -7.87 -0.19 -28.99
C GLU A 74 -6.35 -0.37 -28.90
N ARG A 75 -5.65 0.35 -29.78
CA ARG A 75 -4.21 0.51 -29.75
C ARG A 75 -3.89 1.65 -28.82
N GLU A 76 -3.03 1.38 -27.85
CA GLU A 76 -2.51 2.44 -27.00
C GLU A 76 -1.60 3.32 -27.86
N THR A 77 -1.65 4.64 -27.66
CA THR A 77 -0.82 5.60 -28.40
C THR A 77 0.67 5.26 -28.29
N ALA A 78 1.08 4.65 -27.18
CA ALA A 78 2.44 4.18 -26.94
C ALA A 78 2.88 3.02 -27.86
N GLU A 79 1.96 2.26 -28.47
CA GLU A 79 2.29 1.21 -29.46
C GLU A 79 2.87 1.81 -30.75
N GLY A 80 2.54 3.08 -31.04
CA GLY A 80 3.07 3.81 -32.18
C GLY A 80 4.39 4.55 -31.91
N ASN A 81 4.96 4.44 -30.71
CA ASN A 81 6.18 5.15 -30.36
C ASN A 81 7.41 4.48 -31.02
N PRO A 82 8.13 5.15 -31.94
CA PRO A 82 9.30 4.57 -32.62
C PRO A 82 10.50 4.33 -31.69
N PHE A 83 10.51 4.96 -30.50
CA PHE A 83 11.61 4.88 -29.55
C PHE A 83 11.45 3.76 -28.51
N ILE A 84 10.34 3.01 -28.55
CA ILE A 84 10.10 1.88 -27.64
C ILE A 84 9.96 0.63 -28.50
N ALA A 85 10.86 -0.34 -28.30
CA ALA A 85 10.76 -1.63 -28.97
C ALA A 85 9.44 -2.32 -28.60
N ARG A 86 8.87 -3.09 -29.54
CA ARG A 86 7.56 -3.75 -29.38
C ARG A 86 7.51 -4.64 -28.14
N GLU A 87 8.61 -5.33 -27.85
CA GLU A 87 8.78 -6.22 -26.69
C GLU A 87 8.67 -5.43 -25.39
N GLN A 88 9.31 -4.26 -25.33
CA GLN A 88 9.33 -3.40 -24.14
C GLN A 88 7.97 -2.73 -23.90
N PHE A 89 7.29 -2.34 -24.99
CA PHE A 89 5.90 -1.89 -24.93
C PHE A 89 4.97 -2.98 -24.38
N LEU A 90 5.05 -4.20 -24.91
CA LEU A 90 4.23 -5.33 -24.44
C LEU A 90 4.50 -5.66 -22.98
N MET A 91 5.78 -5.66 -22.57
CA MET A 91 6.15 -5.90 -21.17
C MET A 91 5.57 -4.82 -20.25
N ASN A 92 5.74 -3.54 -20.59
CA ASN A 92 5.17 -2.44 -19.82
C ASN A 92 3.65 -2.54 -19.72
N ARG A 93 2.97 -2.94 -20.82
CA ARG A 93 1.52 -3.13 -20.85
C ARG A 93 1.06 -4.28 -19.95
N ILE A 94 1.78 -5.39 -19.92
CA ILE A 94 1.49 -6.53 -19.05
C ILE A 94 1.65 -6.12 -17.58
N ILE A 95 2.74 -5.42 -17.25
CA ILE A 95 3.01 -4.91 -15.90
C ILE A 95 1.88 -3.97 -15.45
N GLN A 96 1.49 -3.00 -16.29
CA GLN A 96 0.40 -2.06 -16.00
C GLN A 96 -0.96 -2.77 -15.85
N ARG A 97 -1.29 -3.73 -16.72
CA ARG A 97 -2.54 -4.50 -16.62
C ARG A 97 -2.63 -5.34 -15.35
N ASN A 98 -1.50 -5.84 -14.86
CA ASN A 98 -1.43 -6.60 -13.62
C ASN A 98 -1.36 -5.70 -12.39
N GLY A 99 -1.31 -4.37 -12.55
CA GLY A 99 -1.17 -3.42 -11.45
C GLY A 99 0.15 -3.55 -10.69
N ALA A 100 1.17 -4.18 -11.30
CA ALA A 100 2.46 -4.37 -10.67
C ALA A 100 3.33 -3.13 -10.88
N ALA A 101 4.05 -2.72 -9.83
CA ALA A 101 5.03 -1.66 -9.95
C ALA A 101 6.38 -2.26 -10.40
N PRO A 102 7.19 -1.53 -11.19
CA PRO A 102 8.57 -1.93 -11.41
C PRO A 102 9.30 -2.08 -10.07
N PRO A 103 10.23 -3.05 -9.92
CA PRO A 103 10.90 -3.31 -8.63
C PRO A 103 11.59 -2.08 -8.02
N TRP A 104 12.11 -1.17 -8.84
CA TRP A 104 12.76 0.06 -8.37
C TRP A 104 11.78 1.09 -7.80
N VAL A 105 10.50 1.06 -8.22
CA VAL A 105 9.44 1.94 -7.69
C VAL A 105 9.04 1.48 -6.30
N GLU A 106 8.97 0.17 -6.04
CA GLU A 106 8.70 -0.37 -4.70
C GLU A 106 9.79 0.08 -3.71
N VAL A 107 11.06 -0.10 -4.09
CA VAL A 107 12.19 0.36 -3.26
C VAL A 107 12.26 1.89 -3.19
N GLN A 108 11.73 2.61 -4.18
CA GLN A 108 11.61 4.07 -4.09
C GLN A 108 10.66 4.48 -2.98
N GLY A 109 9.52 3.80 -2.82
CA GLY A 109 8.61 4.03 -1.69
C GLY A 109 9.30 3.79 -0.36
N GLU A 110 10.01 2.66 -0.22
CA GLU A 110 10.81 2.36 0.98
C GLU A 110 11.83 3.47 1.29
N LEU A 111 12.48 4.02 0.26
CA LEU A 111 13.43 5.11 0.40
C LEU A 111 12.75 6.40 0.86
N GLU A 112 11.61 6.76 0.26
CA GLU A 112 10.86 7.96 0.62
C GLU A 112 10.37 7.91 2.07
N ASP A 113 9.88 6.74 2.52
CA ASP A 113 9.46 6.50 3.90
C ASP A 113 10.63 6.59 4.88
N ALA A 114 11.77 5.98 4.56
CA ALA A 114 12.98 6.04 5.37
C ALA A 114 13.51 7.48 5.50
N VAL A 115 13.46 8.24 4.41
CA VAL A 115 13.88 9.65 4.39
C VAL A 115 12.90 10.52 5.17
N SER A 116 11.59 10.31 5.03
CA SER A 116 10.58 11.08 5.77
C SER A 116 10.73 10.84 7.28
N SER A 117 10.75 9.56 7.69
CA SER A 117 10.85 9.20 9.11
C SER A 117 12.14 9.73 9.77
N PHE A 118 13.28 9.69 9.08
CA PHE A 118 14.52 10.32 9.54
C PHE A 118 14.36 11.84 9.74
N ARG A 119 13.77 12.53 8.75
CA ARG A 119 13.57 13.98 8.80
C ARG A 119 12.60 14.39 9.89
N ASP A 120 11.54 13.61 10.12
CA ASP A 120 10.55 13.87 11.16
C ASP A 120 11.18 13.77 12.55
N VAL A 121 12.01 12.74 12.79
CA VAL A 121 12.75 12.58 14.05
C VAL A 121 13.76 13.71 14.25
N LEU A 122 14.51 14.06 13.21
CA LEU A 122 15.48 15.14 13.23
C LEU A 122 14.81 16.48 13.55
N GLN A 123 13.72 16.80 12.85
CA GLN A 123 12.95 18.02 13.06
C GLN A 123 12.36 18.06 14.47
N ALA A 124 11.74 16.98 14.94
CA ALA A 124 11.16 16.93 16.29
C ALA A 124 12.21 17.12 17.39
N SER A 125 13.39 16.51 17.25
CA SER A 125 14.52 16.69 18.16
C SER A 125 14.98 18.15 18.21
N TRP A 126 15.16 18.76 17.03
CA TRP A 126 15.58 20.15 16.92
C TRP A 126 14.54 21.13 17.47
N VAL A 127 13.26 20.99 17.09
CA VAL A 127 12.16 21.86 17.56
C VAL A 127 12.09 21.83 19.09
N ARG A 128 12.12 20.63 19.71
CA ARG A 128 12.09 20.50 21.17
C ARG A 128 13.26 21.23 21.83
N LYS A 129 14.46 21.08 21.27
CA LYS A 129 15.68 21.70 21.78
C LYS A 129 15.66 23.23 21.61
N ALA A 130 15.31 23.72 20.43
CA ALA A 130 15.21 25.14 20.11
C ALA A 130 14.19 25.85 21.00
N VAL A 131 13.00 25.27 21.14
CA VAL A 131 11.94 25.83 21.98
C VAL A 131 12.35 25.86 23.45
N ARG A 132 13.02 24.81 23.96
CA ARG A 132 13.57 24.81 25.33
C ARG A 132 14.64 25.88 25.52
N SER A 133 15.54 26.06 24.55
CA SER A 133 16.59 27.08 24.59
C SER A 133 16.02 28.50 24.55
N LEU A 134 15.03 28.75 23.69
CA LEU A 134 14.35 30.04 23.59
C LEU A 134 13.49 30.34 24.82
N SER A 135 12.78 29.33 25.36
CA SER A 135 12.01 29.47 26.60
C SER A 135 12.88 29.71 27.84
N ALA A 136 14.13 29.23 27.83
CA ALA A 136 15.07 29.46 28.93
C ALA A 136 15.73 30.84 28.87
N SER A 137 15.90 31.40 27.66
CA SER A 137 16.53 32.70 27.43
C SER A 137 15.54 33.87 27.50
N HIS A 138 14.27 33.65 27.14
CA HIS A 138 13.27 34.70 27.07
C HIS A 138 12.18 34.53 28.13
N PRO A 139 11.75 35.62 28.81
CA PRO A 139 10.57 35.57 29.66
C PRO A 139 9.32 35.30 28.80
N ARG A 140 8.32 34.64 29.40
CA ARG A 140 7.13 34.13 28.71
C ARG A 140 6.40 35.16 27.83
N GLN A 141 6.38 36.42 28.26
CA GLN A 141 5.69 37.52 27.58
C GLN A 141 6.37 37.92 26.26
N LEU A 142 7.68 37.69 26.14
CA LEU A 142 8.47 38.05 24.96
C LEU A 142 8.61 36.88 23.97
N LEU A 143 7.98 35.73 24.24
CA LEU A 143 8.02 34.60 23.30
C LEU A 143 7.27 34.90 22.00
N CYS A 144 6.27 35.79 22.03
CA CYS A 144 5.54 36.21 20.84
C CYS A 144 6.30 37.24 19.99
N SER A 145 7.34 37.89 20.53
CA SER A 145 8.12 38.89 19.81
C SER A 145 9.35 38.31 19.09
N VAL A 146 9.63 37.01 19.26
CA VAL A 146 10.75 36.35 18.59
C VAL A 146 10.54 36.36 17.09
N THR A 147 11.53 36.84 16.35
CA THR A 147 11.44 36.96 14.90
C THR A 147 11.81 35.64 14.19
N ARG A 148 11.32 35.48 12.96
CA ARG A 148 11.65 34.35 12.10
C ARG A 148 13.16 34.24 11.85
N ASP A 149 13.83 35.38 11.69
CA ASP A 149 15.25 35.46 11.37
C ASP A 149 16.13 35.05 12.57
N GLU A 150 15.74 35.45 13.79
CA GLU A 150 16.40 35.01 15.02
C GLU A 150 16.37 33.48 15.18
N ILE A 151 15.24 32.85 14.88
CA ILE A 151 15.08 31.39 14.94
C ILE A 151 15.88 30.72 13.82
N ALA A 152 15.86 31.28 12.61
CA ALA A 152 16.62 30.75 11.47
C ALA A 152 18.14 30.82 11.68
N ALA A 153 18.62 31.80 12.47
CA ALA A 153 20.02 31.96 12.85
C ALA A 153 20.45 31.08 14.03
N LEU A 154 19.51 30.51 14.79
CA LEU A 154 19.82 29.70 15.97
C LEU A 154 20.61 28.43 15.60
N ARG A 155 21.80 28.28 16.15
CA ARG A 155 22.64 27.08 16.04
C ARG A 155 23.10 26.66 17.43
N ASP A 156 23.10 25.35 17.69
CA ASP A 156 23.57 24.79 18.97
C ASP A 156 24.60 23.67 18.72
N PRO A 157 25.91 23.98 18.85
CA PRO A 157 26.97 22.99 18.62
C PRO A 157 27.02 21.88 19.68
N ALA A 158 26.47 22.11 20.88
CA ALA A 158 26.41 21.10 21.92
C ALA A 158 25.35 20.03 21.59
N TRP A 159 24.22 20.46 21.02
CA TRP A 159 23.21 19.53 20.48
C TRP A 159 23.75 18.74 19.29
N GLU A 160 24.41 19.41 18.33
CA GLU A 160 25.00 18.73 17.17
C GLU A 160 26.02 17.66 17.58
N THR A 161 26.84 17.95 18.60
CA THR A 161 27.84 16.99 19.10
C THR A 161 27.19 15.78 19.76
N ARG A 162 26.13 16.00 20.56
CA ARG A 162 25.40 14.93 21.24
C ARG A 162 24.68 14.00 20.26
N GLU A 163 24.00 14.58 19.27
CA GLU A 163 23.19 13.83 18.31
C GLU A 163 23.99 13.34 17.10
N ARG A 164 25.27 13.71 16.98
CA ARG A 164 26.14 13.34 15.85
C ARG A 164 26.12 11.83 15.56
N SER A 165 26.32 11.02 16.59
CA SER A 165 26.38 9.55 16.45
C SER A 165 25.05 8.98 15.97
N PHE A 166 23.93 9.55 16.41
CA PHE A 166 22.60 9.16 15.96
C PHE A 166 22.37 9.57 14.49
N HIS A 167 22.68 10.82 14.13
CA HIS A 167 22.51 11.31 12.76
C HIS A 167 23.37 10.52 11.77
N ASP A 168 24.63 10.28 12.09
CA ASP A 168 25.56 9.57 11.21
C ASP A 168 25.07 8.12 11.00
N ALA A 169 24.66 7.43 12.06
CA ALA A 169 24.11 6.07 11.96
C ALA A 169 22.78 6.01 11.17
N ALA A 170 21.87 6.95 11.41
CA ALA A 170 20.59 7.00 10.69
C ALA A 170 20.78 7.32 9.20
N LEU A 171 21.72 8.20 8.87
CA LEU A 171 22.08 8.51 7.49
C LEU A 171 22.74 7.31 6.80
N ASP A 172 23.55 6.54 7.51
CA ASP A 172 24.13 5.30 6.96
C ASP A 172 23.04 4.28 6.59
N ASP A 173 21.99 4.17 7.42
CA ASP A 173 20.83 3.33 7.15
C ASP A 173 20.02 3.82 5.94
N VAL A 174 19.72 5.12 5.86
CA VAL A 174 19.06 5.71 4.68
C VAL A 174 19.90 5.53 3.42
N ASN A 175 21.21 5.79 3.51
CA ASN A 175 22.13 5.64 2.38
C ASN A 175 22.28 4.18 1.93
N ARG A 176 22.05 3.20 2.83
CA ARG A 176 21.95 1.79 2.45
C ARG A 176 20.76 1.53 1.53
N VAL A 177 19.60 2.11 1.84
CA VAL A 177 18.41 2.03 0.97
C VAL A 177 18.65 2.77 -0.35
N VAL A 178 19.33 3.91 -0.34
CA VAL A 178 19.76 4.60 -1.57
C VAL A 178 20.61 3.69 -2.46
N ARG A 179 21.58 2.96 -1.88
CA ARG A 179 22.41 1.98 -2.64
C ARG A 179 21.54 0.86 -3.23
N LYS A 180 20.60 0.32 -2.47
CA LYS A 180 19.65 -0.72 -2.91
C LYS A 180 18.80 -0.20 -4.10
N HIS A 181 18.23 1.00 -3.97
CA HIS A 181 17.46 1.64 -5.04
C HIS A 181 18.32 1.87 -6.30
N ASN A 182 19.50 2.48 -6.14
CA ASN A 182 20.38 2.81 -7.26
C ASN A 182 20.90 1.59 -8.02
N ALA A 183 20.98 0.42 -7.37
CA ALA A 183 21.38 -0.83 -8.01
C ALA A 183 20.37 -1.32 -9.06
N ILE A 184 19.08 -1.08 -8.83
CA ILE A 184 17.98 -1.52 -9.71
C ILE A 184 17.37 -0.38 -10.54
N ALA A 185 17.62 0.87 -10.17
CA ALA A 185 17.07 2.03 -10.84
C ALA A 185 17.81 2.37 -12.15
N PRO A 186 17.06 2.76 -13.21
CA PRO A 186 17.64 3.37 -14.40
C PRO A 186 18.45 4.63 -14.05
N ILE A 187 19.51 4.90 -14.80
CA ILE A 187 20.46 6.00 -14.55
C ILE A 187 19.78 7.36 -14.24
N PRO A 188 18.74 7.80 -14.99
CA PRO A 188 18.12 9.11 -14.74
C PRO A 188 17.41 9.25 -13.40
N VAL A 189 17.01 8.14 -12.78
CA VAL A 189 16.17 8.12 -11.56
C VAL A 189 17.01 7.94 -10.29
N ARG A 190 18.31 7.62 -10.45
CA ARG A 190 19.22 7.38 -9.34
C ARG A 190 19.33 8.60 -8.41
N LYS A 191 19.42 8.33 -7.10
CA LYS A 191 19.48 9.36 -6.06
C LYS A 191 20.90 9.53 -5.51
N GLY A 192 21.25 10.75 -5.12
CA GLY A 192 22.50 11.04 -4.42
C GLY A 192 22.46 10.60 -2.96
N TYR A 193 23.63 10.42 -2.36
CA TYR A 193 23.74 10.14 -0.92
C TYR A 193 23.38 11.36 -0.08
N LEU A 194 22.72 11.12 1.05
CA LEU A 194 22.39 12.15 2.02
C LEU A 194 23.59 12.35 2.96
N THR A 195 23.94 13.61 3.17
CA THR A 195 25.01 14.02 4.08
C THR A 195 24.43 14.83 5.23
N ARG A 196 25.00 14.67 6.43
CA ARG A 196 24.52 15.31 7.66
C ARG A 196 24.38 16.82 7.51
N ASP A 197 25.39 17.48 6.97
CA ASP A 197 25.44 18.94 6.96
C ASP A 197 24.32 19.55 6.10
N VAL A 198 23.96 18.88 5.00
CA VAL A 198 22.83 19.27 4.14
C VAL A 198 21.49 19.03 4.84
N GLU A 199 21.31 17.91 5.53
CA GLU A 199 20.07 17.60 6.24
C GLU A 199 19.88 18.49 7.48
N LEU A 200 20.97 18.86 8.18
CA LEU A 200 20.93 19.85 9.25
C LEU A 200 20.57 21.25 8.73
N ALA A 201 21.23 21.71 7.65
CA ALA A 201 20.90 22.99 7.03
C ALA A 201 19.42 23.03 6.58
N ARG A 202 18.91 21.93 6.03
CA ARG A 202 17.50 21.78 5.70
C ARG A 202 16.62 21.85 6.95
N CYS A 203 16.96 21.10 8.00
CA CYS A 203 16.23 21.05 9.26
C CYS A 203 16.07 22.46 9.85
N TYR A 204 17.14 23.24 9.90
CA TYR A 204 17.09 24.61 10.41
C TYR A 204 16.14 25.50 9.63
N ARG A 205 16.10 25.38 8.30
CA ARG A 205 15.19 26.18 7.47
C ARG A 205 13.72 25.76 7.62
N VAL A 206 13.44 24.46 7.67
CA VAL A 206 12.07 23.93 7.70
C VAL A 206 11.45 24.07 9.09
N SER A 207 12.25 23.97 10.15
CA SER A 207 11.75 23.96 11.53
C SER A 207 11.30 25.32 12.04
N VAL A 208 11.62 26.42 11.36
CA VAL A 208 11.36 27.78 11.84
C VAL A 208 9.87 28.00 12.14
N ASP A 209 9.00 27.57 11.22
CA ASP A 209 7.56 27.77 11.30
C ASP A 209 6.97 26.96 12.46
N ALA A 210 7.40 25.70 12.58
CA ALA A 210 7.00 24.82 13.68
C ALA A 210 7.44 25.36 15.06
N ILE A 211 8.62 25.97 15.14
CA ILE A 211 9.12 26.60 16.37
C ILE A 211 8.27 27.84 16.71
N LEU A 212 7.95 28.68 15.73
CA LEU A 212 7.10 29.86 15.93
C LEU A 212 5.72 29.47 16.47
N GLU A 213 5.09 28.48 15.86
CA GLU A 213 3.79 27.96 16.30
C GLU A 213 3.86 27.41 17.74
N GLU A 214 4.93 26.68 18.08
CA GLU A 214 5.13 26.14 19.42
C GLU A 214 5.36 27.23 20.47
N LEU A 215 6.12 28.28 20.14
CA LEU A 215 6.36 29.41 21.02
C LEU A 215 5.07 30.20 21.27
N GLN A 216 4.28 30.46 20.23
CA GLN A 216 2.96 31.10 20.35
C GLN A 216 2.04 30.28 21.25
N ARG A 217 1.98 28.95 21.04
CA ARG A 217 1.17 28.06 21.87
C ARG A 217 1.58 28.12 23.34
N ARG A 218 2.88 28.20 23.63
CA ARG A 218 3.41 28.33 25.00
C ARG A 218 3.14 29.70 25.61
N ALA A 219 3.19 30.77 24.82
CA ALA A 219 2.85 32.10 25.29
C ALA A 219 1.38 32.19 25.73
N HIS A 220 0.46 31.60 24.97
CA HIS A 220 -0.98 31.61 25.24
C HIS A 220 -1.48 30.50 26.18
N GLY A 221 -0.72 29.42 26.39
CA GLY A 221 -1.12 28.33 27.29
C GLY A 221 -1.09 28.70 28.77
N SER A 222 -1.86 28.02 29.62
CA SER A 222 -1.73 28.14 31.09
C SER A 222 -0.57 27.28 31.62
N PRO A 223 0.20 27.69 32.65
CA PRO A 223 1.35 26.94 33.16
C PRO A 223 1.04 25.52 33.64
N LYS A 224 -0.23 25.20 33.93
CA LYS A 224 -0.66 23.86 34.37
C LYS A 224 -0.51 22.75 33.32
N ASN A 225 -0.43 23.10 32.03
CA ASN A 225 -0.29 22.12 30.94
C ASN A 225 1.18 21.78 30.60
N LEU A 226 2.16 22.40 31.28
CA LEU A 226 3.59 22.15 31.03
C LEU A 226 4.11 20.84 31.63
N SER A 227 3.52 20.35 32.72
CA SER A 227 3.87 19.05 33.31
C SER A 227 3.27 17.89 32.49
N ASP A 228 2.00 18.01 32.07
CA ASP A 228 1.30 16.93 31.36
C ASP A 228 1.81 16.69 29.92
N ALA A 229 2.27 17.74 29.23
CA ALA A 229 2.81 17.59 27.87
C ALA A 229 4.20 16.90 27.84
N CYS A 230 4.90 16.85 28.98
CA CYS A 230 6.16 16.12 29.11
C CYS A 230 5.96 14.67 29.59
N GLU A 231 4.79 14.33 30.14
CA GLU A 231 4.47 13.01 30.69
C GLU A 231 3.49 12.18 29.82
N GLY A 232 2.78 12.80 28.88
CA GLY A 232 1.75 12.16 28.04
C GLY A 232 2.23 11.19 26.93
N PHE A 233 3.46 10.68 26.98
CA PHE A 233 3.97 9.68 26.03
C PHE A 233 4.72 8.51 26.68
N GLY A 234 4.52 8.29 27.99
CA GLY A 234 5.25 7.26 28.73
C GLY A 234 4.51 6.74 29.95
N GLN A 235 3.34 6.11 29.75
CA GLN A 235 2.75 5.24 30.79
C GLN A 235 2.11 4.00 30.15
N SER A 236 2.91 2.95 30.00
CA SER A 236 2.51 1.56 30.27
C SER A 236 3.74 0.65 30.31
N GLY A 237 3.98 0.03 31.47
CA GLY A 237 4.87 -1.14 31.63
C GLY A 237 6.07 -0.94 32.56
N GLU A 238 6.01 -1.59 33.72
CA GLU A 238 7.09 -1.77 34.71
C GLU A 238 8.38 -2.38 34.13
N GLY A 239 9.54 -1.91 34.63
CA GLY A 239 10.74 -2.73 34.80
C GLY A 239 12.03 -2.29 34.08
N ALA A 240 13.03 -1.92 34.88
CA ALA A 240 14.50 -1.92 34.63
C ALA A 240 15.14 -0.75 33.84
N ASP A 241 15.63 0.21 34.63
CA ASP A 241 16.87 1.00 34.53
C ASP A 241 17.65 0.98 33.17
N ALA A 242 17.35 1.95 32.30
CA ALA A 242 18.24 2.43 31.24
C ALA A 242 17.80 3.84 30.79
N GLY A 243 18.75 4.77 30.62
CA GLY A 243 18.49 6.20 30.41
C GLY A 243 17.57 6.59 29.24
N PRO A 244 16.95 7.80 29.30
CA PRO A 244 15.78 8.20 28.51
C PRO A 244 16.03 8.40 27.01
N ASP A 245 17.29 8.53 26.58
CA ASP A 245 17.65 8.82 25.19
C ASP A 245 17.81 7.54 24.33
N VAL A 246 17.83 6.36 24.97
CA VAL A 246 18.00 5.06 24.29
C VAL A 246 16.68 4.57 23.69
N GLY A 247 15.53 4.91 24.30
CA GLY A 247 14.21 4.36 23.95
C GLY A 247 13.73 4.73 22.55
N LEU A 248 13.84 6.00 22.15
CA LEU A 248 13.31 6.47 20.86
C LEU A 248 14.22 6.08 19.68
N ALA A 249 15.53 6.11 19.90
CA ALA A 249 16.53 5.64 18.93
C ALA A 249 16.56 4.10 18.84
N ALA A 250 16.22 3.38 19.92
CA ALA A 250 16.01 1.93 19.90
C ALA A 250 14.67 1.57 19.26
N MET A 251 13.60 2.34 19.46
CA MET A 251 12.32 2.18 18.77
C MET A 251 12.45 2.47 17.29
N PHE A 252 13.17 3.52 16.89
CA PHE A 252 13.46 3.79 15.49
C PHE A 252 14.34 2.68 14.88
N ARG A 253 15.42 2.26 15.57
CA ARG A 253 16.22 1.11 15.14
C ARG A 253 15.40 -0.18 15.07
N ALA A 254 14.45 -0.41 15.97
CA ALA A 254 13.57 -1.58 15.98
C ALA A 254 12.46 -1.49 14.92
N MET A 255 11.99 -0.29 14.60
CA MET A 255 11.01 -0.03 13.55
C MET A 255 11.64 -0.20 12.17
N VAL A 256 12.82 0.39 11.95
CA VAL A 256 13.62 0.21 10.72
C VAL A 256 14.08 -1.23 10.58
N ARG A 257 14.59 -1.87 11.65
CA ARG A 257 14.95 -3.30 11.65
C ARG A 257 13.73 -4.20 11.44
N GLY A 258 12.57 -3.87 12.02
CA GLY A 258 11.33 -4.61 11.86
C GLY A 258 10.73 -4.50 10.46
N VAL A 259 10.88 -3.36 9.79
CA VAL A 259 10.53 -3.20 8.36
C VAL A 259 11.49 -4.02 7.48
N VAL A 260 12.78 -4.04 7.80
CA VAL A 260 13.79 -4.83 7.08
C VAL A 260 13.62 -6.34 7.29
N GLU A 261 13.36 -6.81 8.51
CA GLU A 261 13.21 -8.24 8.84
C GLU A 261 11.87 -8.83 8.38
N ARG A 262 10.79 -8.05 8.36
CA ARG A 262 9.47 -8.51 7.92
C ARG A 262 9.41 -8.78 6.40
N PHE A 263 10.36 -8.24 5.63
CA PHE A 263 10.45 -8.40 4.18
C PHE A 263 11.67 -9.22 3.70
N ILE A 264 12.53 -9.68 4.62
CA ILE A 264 13.61 -10.65 4.34
C ILE A 264 13.29 -11.98 5.05
N ARG A 265 12.15 -12.60 4.72
CA ARG A 265 12.00 -14.04 4.88
C ARG A 265 12.33 -14.70 3.54
N PRO A 266 13.31 -15.61 3.45
CA PRO A 266 13.39 -16.50 2.30
C PRO A 266 12.16 -17.42 2.35
N LEU A 267 11.57 -17.68 1.18
CA LEU A 267 10.83 -18.93 0.97
C LEU A 267 11.79 -20.11 1.16
#